data_AF-A0AAE2BVB7-F1
#
_entry.id   AF-A0AAE2BVB7-F1
#
_cell.length_a   1.000
_cell.length_b   1.000
_cell.length_c   1.000
_cell.angle_alpha   90.00
_cell.angle_beta   90.00
_cell.angle_gamma   90.00
#
_symmetry.space_group_name_H-M   'P 1'
#
loop_
_entity.id
_entity.type
_entity.pdbx_description
1 polymer ?
#
loop_
_entity_poly.entity_id
_entity_poly.type
_entity_poly.pdbx_seq_one_letter_code
_entity_poly.pdbx_strand_id
1 'polypeptide(L)'
;MGARRSGNYESSIWDDDYVQSLTSPYTAKEYVEQAEKLRRPVKMIIDEMEDLLDQLELIDNLQRLDISNHFQDRIEKILDSIYRTVECDDKHKERDLFMEEDGNFMECLADDVKGILSLYEASFLSLEGETILDLAKDFSTRHLSQRLEQITEPSLADQVRHALELPLHWRVQKLEAKWFIGIYESSFDANLILLELAKLDFNIVQAKYQDEIKQMSRWYKETGLPEKLRFARHRLAECFLWALGFTPEPHFGYARKILTKIAVLITIMDDIYDVYGTLDELEVFTQTIERWDINALDRLPEYMRICFLALFNCANEMAYDVLRDQDFNIISNLRKLWAELSRAYYLEATWYHSGYFPSTEEYLNTAWVSISGPVLLFHAYFCITNPINKGELQSLEKYPGIIHWPSMVLRLTDDLGTTSGEIRKGDVPKSIQCYMHETGCSEEDARKIALCMYQFGDGFGIPHHETKKNLVSLMLSPFLCHKSWNTATDFTSRHGSTHKAPDFRHPSLKFCCQ
;
A
#
# COMPACT_ATOMS: atom_id res chain seq x y z
N MET A 1 19.13 -33.20 19.17
CA MET A 1 18.69 -31.90 18.60
C MET A 1 18.81 -32.01 17.10
N GLY A 2 17.70 -31.93 16.37
CA GLY A 2 17.72 -31.88 14.90
C GLY A 2 18.39 -30.58 14.42
N ALA A 3 18.90 -30.58 13.19
CA ALA A 3 19.41 -29.37 12.57
C ALA A 3 18.27 -28.36 12.37
N ARG A 4 18.46 -27.10 12.79
CA ARG A 4 17.52 -26.00 12.53
C ARG A 4 17.60 -25.62 11.06
N ARG A 5 16.44 -25.37 10.43
CA ARG A 5 16.40 -24.75 9.10
C ARG A 5 16.73 -23.25 9.22
N SER A 6 17.17 -22.66 8.12
CA SER A 6 17.40 -21.22 8.00
C SER A 6 16.86 -20.75 6.66
N GLY A 7 16.21 -19.59 6.65
CA GLY A 7 15.76 -18.93 5.43
C GLY A 7 16.89 -18.29 4.62
N ASN A 8 18.13 -18.27 5.16
CA ASN A 8 19.31 -17.63 4.55
C ASN A 8 19.05 -16.15 4.18
N TYR A 9 18.39 -15.42 5.07
CA TYR A 9 17.98 -14.04 4.82
C TYR A 9 19.18 -13.08 4.76
N GLU A 10 19.15 -12.19 3.78
CA GLU A 10 20.09 -11.07 3.68
C GLU A 10 19.80 -10.01 4.75
N SER A 11 20.84 -9.29 5.18
CA SER A 11 20.71 -8.15 6.08
C SER A 11 19.80 -7.07 5.51
N SER A 12 19.26 -6.19 6.36
CA SER A 12 18.61 -4.98 5.87
C SER A 12 19.59 -4.13 5.06
N ILE A 13 19.09 -3.52 3.98
CA ILE A 13 19.84 -2.53 3.21
C ILE A 13 19.82 -1.15 3.88
N TRP A 14 19.04 -0.98 4.94
CA TRP A 14 18.92 0.24 5.73
C TRP A 14 19.58 0.01 7.09
N ASP A 15 20.80 0.51 7.26
CA ASP A 15 21.47 0.45 8.55
C ASP A 15 20.88 1.49 9.53
N ASP A 16 20.95 1.18 10.83
CA ASP A 16 20.39 2.01 11.90
C ASP A 16 21.02 3.41 11.92
N ASP A 17 22.34 3.51 11.72
CA ASP A 17 23.06 4.78 11.73
C ASP A 17 22.59 5.67 10.57
N TYR A 18 22.37 5.11 9.39
CA TYR A 18 21.81 5.77 8.23
C TYR A 18 20.39 6.28 8.49
N VAL A 19 19.50 5.44 9.03
CA VAL A 19 18.14 5.85 9.39
C VAL A 19 18.16 6.98 10.43
N GLN A 20 19.00 6.88 11.46
CA GLN A 20 19.13 7.93 12.47
C GLN A 20 19.73 9.23 11.91
N SER A 21 20.55 9.16 10.86
CA SER A 21 21.19 10.31 10.21
C SER A 21 20.25 11.14 9.32
N LEU A 22 19.07 10.64 8.96
CA LEU A 22 18.16 11.33 8.02
C LEU A 22 17.81 12.74 8.51
N THR A 23 17.94 13.77 7.69
CA THR A 23 17.52 15.13 8.09
C THR A 23 16.69 15.77 7.00
N SER A 24 15.61 16.45 7.38
CA SER A 24 14.79 17.22 6.44
C SER A 24 14.63 18.66 6.91
N PRO A 25 14.92 19.65 6.04
CA PRO A 25 14.67 21.07 6.34
C PRO A 25 13.17 21.38 6.40
N TYR A 26 12.31 20.50 5.84
CA TYR A 26 10.87 20.68 5.74
C TYR A 26 10.12 20.46 7.07
N THR A 27 10.86 20.23 8.16
CA THR A 27 10.36 20.32 9.54
C THR A 27 10.19 21.76 10.02
N ALA A 28 10.80 22.74 9.34
CA ALA A 28 10.72 24.14 9.71
C ALA A 28 9.32 24.73 9.47
N LYS A 29 8.86 25.55 10.43
CA LYS A 29 7.53 26.18 10.41
C LYS A 29 7.29 27.04 9.16
N GLU A 30 8.34 27.64 8.60
CA GLU A 30 8.28 28.47 7.40
C GLU A 30 7.66 27.74 6.20
N TYR A 31 7.97 26.44 6.01
CA TYR A 31 7.41 25.64 4.92
C TYR A 31 5.92 25.36 5.12
N VAL A 32 5.49 25.12 6.36
CA VAL A 32 4.06 24.97 6.69
C VAL A 32 3.31 26.27 6.42
N GLU A 33 3.87 27.41 6.82
CA GLU A 33 3.28 28.73 6.56
C GLU A 33 3.23 29.05 5.05
N GLN A 34 4.21 28.59 4.27
CA GLN A 34 4.19 28.70 2.81
C GLN A 34 3.11 27.82 2.17
N ALA A 35 2.93 26.58 2.63
CA ALA A 35 1.87 25.70 2.14
C ALA A 35 0.48 26.30 2.42
N GLU A 36 0.24 26.86 3.60
CA GLU A 36 -1.01 27.55 3.93
C GLU A 36 -1.29 28.77 3.02
N LYS A 37 -0.24 29.50 2.63
CA LYS A 37 -0.39 30.61 1.68
C LYS A 37 -0.82 30.12 0.29
N LEU A 38 -0.31 28.97 -0.17
CA LEU A 38 -0.66 28.36 -1.45
C LEU A 38 -2.06 27.74 -1.45
N ARG A 39 -2.57 27.29 -0.30
CA ARG A 39 -3.95 26.74 -0.22
C ARG A 39 -5.04 27.76 -0.54
N ARG A 40 -4.81 29.06 -0.29
CA ARG A 40 -5.80 30.12 -0.57
C ARG A 40 -6.11 30.30 -2.06
N PRO A 41 -5.12 30.50 -2.94
CA PRO A 41 -5.40 30.57 -4.38
C PRO A 41 -5.94 29.26 -4.94
N VAL A 42 -5.53 28.08 -4.43
CA VAL A 42 -6.13 26.80 -4.86
C VAL A 42 -7.62 26.74 -4.52
N LYS A 43 -8.03 27.25 -3.35
CA LYS A 43 -9.44 27.41 -3.01
C LYS A 43 -10.18 28.29 -4.04
N MET A 44 -9.59 29.40 -4.44
CA MET A 44 -10.22 30.28 -5.45
C MET A 44 -10.37 29.55 -6.80
N ILE A 45 -9.34 28.83 -7.24
CA ILE A 45 -9.40 28.02 -8.47
C ILE A 45 -10.55 27.00 -8.42
N ILE A 46 -10.74 26.33 -7.28
CA ILE A 46 -11.83 25.37 -7.09
C ILE A 46 -13.20 26.06 -7.13
N ASP A 47 -13.35 27.24 -6.52
CA ASP A 47 -14.64 27.94 -6.43
C ASP A 47 -15.05 28.63 -7.74
N GLU A 48 -14.08 29.07 -8.55
CA GLU A 48 -14.30 29.83 -9.78
C GLU A 48 -14.52 28.95 -11.01
N MET A 49 -14.25 27.65 -10.91
CA MET A 49 -14.43 26.72 -12.03
C MET A 49 -15.90 26.37 -12.21
N GLU A 50 -16.44 26.62 -13.41
CA GLU A 50 -17.86 26.40 -13.72
C GLU A 50 -18.12 25.18 -14.61
N ASP A 51 -17.18 24.84 -15.51
CA ASP A 51 -17.34 23.70 -16.42
C ASP A 51 -17.23 22.36 -15.67
N LEU A 52 -18.18 21.45 -15.92
CA LEU A 52 -18.29 20.19 -15.18
C LEU A 52 -17.11 19.25 -15.45
N LEU A 53 -16.62 19.20 -16.69
CA LEU A 53 -15.48 18.36 -17.05
C LEU A 53 -14.20 18.93 -16.44
N ASP A 54 -13.98 20.24 -16.57
CA ASP A 54 -12.82 20.90 -15.97
C ASP A 54 -12.82 20.73 -14.44
N GLN A 55 -14.00 20.77 -13.79
CA GLN A 55 -14.16 20.47 -12.36
C GLN A 55 -13.71 19.05 -12.01
N LEU A 56 -14.13 18.04 -12.77
CA LEU A 56 -13.73 16.64 -12.56
C LEU A 56 -12.22 16.45 -12.78
N GLU A 57 -11.66 17.03 -13.84
CA GLU A 57 -10.22 16.98 -14.12
C GLU A 57 -9.41 17.67 -13.02
N LEU A 58 -9.90 18.79 -12.46
CA LEU A 58 -9.25 19.42 -11.31
C LEU A 58 -9.31 18.53 -10.07
N ILE A 59 -10.44 17.88 -9.79
CA ILE A 59 -10.58 16.98 -8.65
C ILE A 59 -9.63 15.79 -8.81
N ASP A 60 -9.55 15.18 -9.99
CA ASP A 60 -8.60 14.10 -10.30
C ASP A 60 -7.16 14.56 -10.06
N ASN A 61 -6.79 15.74 -10.60
CA ASN A 61 -5.47 16.33 -10.37
C ASN A 61 -5.19 16.57 -8.87
N LEU A 62 -6.13 17.11 -8.09
CA LEU A 62 -5.96 17.32 -6.65
C LEU A 62 -5.76 15.99 -5.89
N GLN A 63 -6.48 14.94 -6.29
CA GLN A 63 -6.37 13.61 -5.69
C GLN A 63 -5.06 12.92 -6.04
N ARG A 64 -4.69 12.92 -7.33
CA ARG A 64 -3.45 12.32 -7.83
C ARG A 64 -2.20 13.10 -7.40
N LEU A 65 -2.31 14.41 -7.15
CA LEU A 65 -1.24 15.20 -6.52
C LEU A 65 -1.18 15.04 -4.98
N ASP A 66 -2.09 14.27 -4.38
CA ASP A 66 -2.20 14.04 -2.92
C ASP A 66 -2.34 15.32 -2.10
N ILE A 67 -3.14 16.27 -2.61
CA ILE A 67 -3.47 17.54 -1.93
C ILE A 67 -4.97 17.74 -1.73
N SER A 68 -5.80 16.79 -2.18
CA SER A 68 -7.27 16.81 -2.04
C SER A 68 -7.76 16.90 -0.60
N ASN A 69 -7.03 16.28 0.35
CA ASN A 69 -7.35 16.29 1.79
C ASN A 69 -7.46 17.70 2.38
N HIS A 70 -6.81 18.70 1.77
CA HIS A 70 -6.90 20.10 2.21
C HIS A 70 -8.18 20.81 1.75
N PHE A 71 -8.97 20.17 0.90
CA PHE A 71 -10.12 20.74 0.20
C PHE A 71 -11.35 19.82 0.18
N GLN A 72 -11.40 18.80 1.03
CA GLN A 72 -12.42 17.75 1.03
C GLN A 72 -13.87 18.30 1.01
N ASP A 73 -14.21 19.24 1.91
CA ASP A 73 -15.55 19.86 1.96
C ASP A 73 -15.98 20.53 0.63
N ARG A 74 -15.03 20.98 -0.19
CA ARG A 74 -15.29 21.63 -1.48
C ARG A 74 -15.45 20.59 -2.57
N ILE A 75 -14.57 19.59 -2.58
CA ILE A 75 -14.64 18.46 -3.51
C ILE A 75 -15.99 17.75 -3.36
N GLU A 76 -16.42 17.45 -2.12
CA GLU A 76 -17.70 16.79 -1.86
C GLU A 76 -18.90 17.60 -2.38
N LYS A 77 -18.88 18.94 -2.21
CA LYS A 77 -19.95 19.81 -2.73
C LYS A 77 -20.00 19.84 -4.25
N ILE A 78 -18.85 19.88 -4.91
CA ILE A 78 -18.78 19.87 -6.37
C ILE A 78 -19.29 18.53 -6.91
N LEU A 79 -18.82 17.42 -6.35
CA LEU A 79 -19.28 16.08 -6.76
C LEU A 79 -20.78 15.87 -6.53
N ASP A 80 -21.34 16.33 -5.39
CA ASP A 80 -22.80 16.29 -5.15
C ASP A 80 -23.57 17.16 -6.15
N SER A 81 -23.03 18.34 -6.53
CA SER A 81 -23.64 19.19 -7.56
C SER A 81 -23.61 18.55 -8.95
N ILE A 82 -22.48 17.96 -9.34
CA ILE A 82 -22.33 17.23 -10.61
C ILE A 82 -23.29 16.04 -10.64
N TYR A 83 -23.28 15.21 -9.59
CA TYR A 83 -24.15 14.05 -9.48
C TYR A 83 -25.63 14.42 -9.65
N ARG A 84 -26.11 15.47 -8.96
CA ARG A 84 -27.50 15.92 -9.09
C ARG A 84 -27.83 16.47 -10.47
N THR A 85 -26.87 17.10 -11.13
CA THR A 85 -27.05 17.65 -12.48
C THR A 85 -27.21 16.51 -13.49
N VAL A 86 -26.33 15.51 -13.43
CA VAL A 86 -26.34 14.33 -14.30
C VAL A 86 -27.57 13.44 -14.02
N GLU A 87 -27.92 13.20 -12.75
CA GLU A 87 -29.11 12.42 -12.37
C GLU A 87 -30.42 13.08 -12.83
N CYS A 88 -30.47 14.42 -12.89
CA CYS A 88 -31.62 15.15 -13.42
C CYS A 88 -31.73 15.09 -14.95
N ASP A 89 -30.61 14.91 -15.65
CA ASP A 89 -30.55 14.87 -17.11
C ASP A 89 -30.82 13.47 -17.70
N ASP A 90 -30.72 12.38 -16.92
CA ASP A 90 -30.92 11.04 -17.49
C ASP A 90 -31.88 10.10 -16.75
N LYS A 91 -32.92 9.69 -17.49
CA LYS A 91 -33.67 8.46 -17.19
C LYS A 91 -33.52 7.38 -18.26
N HIS A 92 -32.95 7.63 -19.45
CA HIS A 92 -32.97 6.66 -20.56
C HIS A 92 -31.94 6.84 -21.72
N LYS A 93 -30.76 7.49 -21.58
CA LYS A 93 -29.88 7.78 -22.74
C LYS A 93 -28.43 7.29 -22.70
N GLU A 94 -27.84 6.94 -21.55
CA GLU A 94 -26.42 6.56 -21.49
C GLU A 94 -26.02 5.34 -22.32
N ARG A 95 -26.86 4.29 -22.42
CA ARG A 95 -26.54 3.09 -23.22
C ARG A 95 -26.47 3.35 -24.73
N ASP A 96 -27.21 4.32 -25.26
CA ASP A 96 -27.37 4.54 -26.70
C ASP A 96 -26.27 5.43 -27.31
N LEU A 97 -25.38 6.00 -26.48
CA LEU A 97 -24.38 7.00 -26.92
C LEU A 97 -23.00 6.43 -27.23
N PHE A 98 -22.63 5.30 -26.61
CA PHE A 98 -21.27 4.72 -26.71
C PHE A 98 -21.24 3.27 -27.21
N MET A 99 -22.41 2.65 -27.36
CA MET A 99 -22.55 1.24 -27.72
C MET A 99 -23.19 1.11 -29.11
N GLU A 100 -22.75 0.11 -29.87
CA GLU A 100 -23.39 -0.34 -31.10
C GLU A 100 -24.64 -1.17 -30.80
N GLU A 101 -25.48 -1.41 -31.82
CA GLU A 101 -26.74 -2.17 -31.68
C GLU A 101 -26.51 -3.62 -31.22
N ASP A 102 -25.31 -4.17 -31.43
CA ASP A 102 -24.92 -5.52 -31.00
C ASP A 102 -24.45 -5.59 -29.54
N GLY A 103 -24.36 -4.45 -28.85
CA GLY A 103 -23.95 -4.34 -27.46
C GLY A 103 -22.44 -4.23 -27.24
N ASN A 104 -21.65 -3.95 -28.28
CA ASN A 104 -20.21 -3.62 -28.17
C ASN A 104 -19.98 -2.10 -28.11
N PHE A 105 -18.82 -1.67 -27.61
CA PHE A 105 -18.43 -0.25 -27.68
C PHE A 105 -18.14 0.18 -29.12
N MET A 106 -18.53 1.40 -29.49
CA MET A 106 -18.32 1.95 -30.83
C MET A 106 -16.82 2.11 -31.12
N GLU A 107 -16.35 1.49 -32.21
CA GLU A 107 -14.92 1.54 -32.61
C GLU A 107 -14.43 2.96 -32.93
N CYS A 108 -15.33 3.91 -33.25
CA CYS A 108 -14.95 5.31 -33.47
C CYS A 108 -14.45 6.02 -32.20
N LEU A 109 -14.75 5.48 -31.00
CA LEU A 109 -14.20 5.98 -29.73
C LEU A 109 -12.69 5.72 -29.64
N ALA A 110 -12.15 4.80 -30.44
CA ALA A 110 -10.76 4.39 -30.41
C ALA A 110 -9.76 5.54 -30.67
N ASP A 111 -10.19 6.64 -31.28
CA ASP A 111 -9.34 7.79 -31.59
C ASP A 111 -9.14 8.74 -30.40
N ASP A 112 -10.05 8.74 -29.41
CA ASP A 112 -9.92 9.54 -28.19
C ASP A 112 -9.16 8.78 -27.10
N VAL A 113 -7.83 8.82 -27.18
CA VAL A 113 -6.95 8.12 -26.22
C VAL A 113 -7.21 8.57 -24.78
N LYS A 114 -7.52 9.85 -24.54
CA LYS A 114 -7.80 10.36 -23.19
C LYS A 114 -9.11 9.79 -22.66
N GLY A 115 -10.17 9.81 -23.47
CA GLY A 115 -11.45 9.20 -23.14
C GLY A 115 -11.35 7.69 -22.86
N ILE A 116 -10.58 6.94 -23.68
CA ILE A 116 -10.37 5.50 -23.48
C ILE A 116 -9.57 5.23 -22.19
N LEU A 117 -8.58 6.05 -21.87
CA LEU A 117 -7.83 5.93 -20.62
C LEU A 117 -8.76 6.14 -19.41
N SER A 118 -9.62 7.15 -19.45
CA SER A 118 -10.63 7.36 -18.40
C SER A 118 -11.62 6.19 -18.29
N LEU A 119 -12.05 5.62 -19.43
CA LEU A 119 -12.92 4.44 -19.46
C LEU A 119 -12.22 3.20 -18.89
N TYR A 120 -10.94 3.00 -19.20
CA TYR A 120 -10.11 1.94 -18.62
C TYR A 120 -10.08 2.06 -17.10
N GLU A 121 -9.72 3.23 -16.56
CA GLU A 121 -9.63 3.44 -15.11
C GLU A 121 -10.98 3.27 -14.40
N ALA A 122 -12.06 3.80 -15.00
CA ALA A 122 -13.41 3.64 -14.48
C ALA A 122 -13.88 2.18 -14.47
N SER A 123 -13.43 1.35 -15.43
CA SER A 123 -13.81 -0.07 -15.49
C SER A 123 -13.36 -0.88 -14.26
N PHE A 124 -12.33 -0.43 -13.53
CA PHE A 124 -11.85 -1.10 -12.30
C PHE A 124 -12.68 -0.79 -11.05
N LEU A 125 -13.70 0.06 -11.15
CA LEU A 125 -14.71 0.28 -10.11
C LEU A 125 -15.90 -0.69 -10.21
N SER A 126 -15.87 -1.64 -11.15
CA SER A 126 -16.94 -2.60 -11.41
C SER A 126 -17.28 -3.47 -10.20
N LEU A 127 -18.57 -3.78 -10.06
CA LEU A 127 -19.13 -4.76 -9.14
C LEU A 127 -19.53 -6.04 -9.87
N GLU A 128 -19.67 -7.14 -9.11
CA GLU A 128 -20.08 -8.44 -9.66
C GLU A 128 -21.43 -8.32 -10.40
N GLY A 129 -21.44 -8.74 -11.67
CA GLY A 129 -22.62 -8.69 -12.55
C GLY A 129 -22.71 -7.46 -13.46
N GLU A 130 -21.78 -6.49 -13.36
CA GLU A 130 -21.74 -5.31 -14.22
C GLU A 130 -21.04 -5.56 -15.57
N THR A 131 -21.70 -6.33 -16.44
CA THR A 131 -21.13 -6.78 -17.72
C THR A 131 -20.67 -5.65 -18.66
N ILE A 132 -21.20 -4.44 -18.52
CA ILE A 132 -20.79 -3.29 -19.35
C ILE A 132 -19.37 -2.85 -19.00
N LEU A 133 -19.03 -2.83 -17.71
CA LEU A 133 -17.69 -2.43 -17.28
C LEU A 133 -16.64 -3.50 -17.62
N ASP A 134 -17.03 -4.78 -17.64
CA ASP A 134 -16.19 -5.85 -18.19
C ASP A 134 -15.88 -5.63 -19.67
N LEU A 135 -16.91 -5.32 -20.48
CA LEU A 135 -16.72 -4.97 -21.90
C LEU A 135 -15.90 -3.69 -22.08
N ALA A 136 -16.08 -2.70 -21.21
CA ALA A 136 -15.33 -1.45 -21.22
C ALA A 136 -13.84 -1.70 -20.95
N LYS A 137 -13.54 -2.58 -19.99
CA LYS A 137 -12.19 -3.00 -19.65
C LYS A 137 -11.50 -3.69 -20.83
N ASP A 138 -12.18 -4.64 -21.48
CA ASP A 138 -11.64 -5.36 -22.63
C ASP A 138 -11.41 -4.42 -23.84
N PHE A 139 -12.40 -3.58 -24.14
CA PHE A 139 -12.32 -2.59 -25.22
C PHE A 139 -11.16 -1.63 -25.00
N SER A 140 -11.11 -0.99 -23.83
CA SER A 140 -10.11 0.02 -23.51
C SER A 140 -8.70 -0.56 -23.43
N THR A 141 -8.52 -1.72 -22.78
CA THR A 141 -7.21 -2.41 -22.70
C THR A 141 -6.63 -2.68 -24.09
N ARG A 142 -7.46 -3.22 -25.00
CA ARG A 142 -7.06 -3.52 -26.37
C ARG A 142 -6.62 -2.26 -27.12
N HIS A 143 -7.44 -1.21 -27.09
CA HIS A 143 -7.15 0.02 -27.84
C HIS A 143 -5.96 0.80 -27.29
N LEU A 144 -5.84 0.93 -25.97
CA LEU A 144 -4.69 1.57 -25.33
C LEU A 144 -3.40 0.83 -25.68
N SER A 145 -3.40 -0.50 -25.61
CA SER A 145 -2.23 -1.32 -25.95
C SER A 145 -1.81 -1.16 -27.42
N GLN A 146 -2.77 -1.12 -28.35
CA GLN A 146 -2.50 -0.97 -29.78
C GLN A 146 -1.97 0.42 -30.16
N ARG A 147 -2.43 1.46 -29.45
CA ARG A 147 -2.12 2.86 -29.79
C ARG A 147 -0.95 3.43 -29.01
N LEU A 148 -0.45 2.74 -27.97
CA LEU A 148 0.60 3.25 -27.07
C LEU A 148 1.81 3.84 -27.81
N GLU A 149 2.29 3.19 -28.87
CA GLU A 149 3.45 3.66 -29.65
C GLU A 149 3.13 4.86 -30.57
N GLN A 150 1.86 5.15 -30.80
CA GLN A 150 1.36 6.21 -31.69
C GLN A 150 1.01 7.50 -30.94
N ILE A 151 0.97 7.45 -29.60
CA ILE A 151 0.68 8.63 -28.78
C ILE A 151 1.84 9.62 -28.89
N THR A 152 1.55 10.81 -29.42
CA THR A 152 2.57 11.85 -29.66
C THR A 152 2.85 12.70 -28.44
N GLU A 153 1.89 12.81 -27.52
CA GLU A 153 2.02 13.53 -26.25
C GLU A 153 2.75 12.63 -25.23
N PRO A 154 4.00 12.95 -24.81
CA PRO A 154 4.78 12.06 -23.95
C PRO A 154 4.14 11.80 -22.57
N SER A 155 3.57 12.84 -21.95
CA SER A 155 2.86 12.74 -20.67
C SER A 155 1.67 11.78 -20.75
N LEU A 156 0.89 11.83 -21.83
CA LEU A 156 -0.22 10.91 -22.04
C LEU A 156 0.27 9.48 -22.32
N ALA A 157 1.33 9.32 -23.12
CA ALA A 157 1.90 8.00 -23.40
C ALA A 157 2.42 7.31 -22.12
N ASP A 158 3.04 8.08 -21.24
CA ASP A 158 3.50 7.58 -19.94
C ASP A 158 2.34 7.22 -19.02
N GLN A 159 1.26 8.01 -19.02
CA GLN A 159 0.03 7.68 -18.28
C GLN A 159 -0.64 6.41 -18.78
N VAL A 160 -0.77 6.22 -20.09
CA VAL A 160 -1.34 4.99 -20.66
C VAL A 160 -0.48 3.77 -20.29
N ARG A 161 0.85 3.88 -20.40
CA ARG A 161 1.75 2.78 -20.03
C ARG A 161 1.63 2.42 -18.56
N HIS A 162 1.57 3.44 -17.70
CA HIS A 162 1.44 3.27 -16.26
C HIS A 162 0.09 2.64 -15.90
N ALA A 163 -1.02 3.09 -16.48
CA ALA A 163 -2.34 2.49 -16.26
C ALA A 163 -2.41 1.03 -16.70
N LEU A 164 -1.87 0.69 -17.88
CA LEU A 164 -1.84 -0.69 -18.40
C LEU A 164 -0.98 -1.65 -17.56
N GLU A 165 -0.01 -1.12 -16.79
CA GLU A 165 0.77 -1.91 -15.84
C GLU A 165 -0.04 -2.23 -14.57
N LEU A 166 -0.65 -1.21 -13.98
CA LEU A 166 -1.57 -1.34 -12.85
C LEU A 166 -2.55 -0.15 -12.88
N PRO A 167 -3.86 -0.37 -12.82
CA PRO A 167 -4.85 0.71 -12.85
C PRO A 167 -4.74 1.57 -11.59
N LEU A 168 -5.11 2.85 -11.72
CA LEU A 168 -5.08 3.84 -10.64
C LEU A 168 -5.85 3.36 -9.40
N HIS A 169 -7.00 2.72 -9.57
CA HIS A 169 -7.81 2.21 -8.46
C HIS A 169 -7.05 1.20 -7.58
N TRP A 170 -6.01 0.55 -8.12
CA TRP A 170 -5.23 -0.47 -7.43
C TRP A 170 -3.88 0.06 -6.92
N ARG A 171 -3.55 1.33 -7.16
CA ARG A 171 -2.26 1.93 -6.79
C ARG A 171 -2.29 2.52 -5.39
N VAL A 172 -1.14 2.44 -4.70
CA VAL A 172 -0.93 3.10 -3.41
C VAL A 172 -0.79 4.60 -3.64
N GLN A 173 -1.75 5.38 -3.13
CA GLN A 173 -1.89 6.82 -3.40
C GLN A 173 -0.60 7.61 -3.20
N LYS A 174 0.17 7.37 -2.13
CA LYS A 174 1.38 8.15 -1.85
C LYS A 174 2.51 7.90 -2.86
N LEU A 175 2.62 6.67 -3.36
CA LEU A 175 3.57 6.31 -4.42
C LEU A 175 3.13 6.89 -5.76
N GLU A 176 1.83 6.78 -6.06
CA GLU A 176 1.23 7.37 -7.25
C GLU A 176 1.45 8.88 -7.27
N ALA A 177 1.23 9.57 -6.15
CA ALA A 177 1.37 11.02 -6.10
C ALA A 177 2.79 11.49 -6.39
N LYS A 178 3.79 10.75 -5.92
CA LYS A 178 5.18 11.04 -6.27
C LYS A 178 5.42 10.91 -7.78
N TRP A 179 4.94 9.83 -8.39
CA TRP A 179 5.08 9.63 -9.84
C TRP A 179 4.32 10.71 -10.61
N PHE A 180 3.07 10.97 -10.23
CA PHE A 180 2.19 11.91 -10.90
C PHE A 180 2.65 13.37 -10.77
N ILE A 181 3.24 13.79 -9.66
CA ILE A 181 3.85 15.14 -9.57
C ILE A 181 4.89 15.36 -10.68
N GLY A 182 5.68 14.34 -11.03
CA GLY A 182 6.65 14.42 -12.12
C GLY A 182 6.00 14.49 -13.51
N ILE A 183 4.92 13.74 -13.72
CA ILE A 183 4.11 13.81 -14.95
C ILE A 183 3.44 15.17 -15.08
N TYR A 184 2.79 15.64 -14.02
CA TYR A 184 2.09 16.92 -13.96
C TYR A 184 3.06 18.08 -14.21
N GLU A 185 4.27 18.05 -13.65
CA GLU A 185 5.31 19.06 -13.93
C GLU A 185 5.70 19.13 -15.41
N SER A 186 5.62 18.02 -16.12
CA SER A 186 5.97 17.93 -17.53
C SER A 186 4.80 18.27 -18.47
N SER A 187 3.58 18.45 -17.91
CA SER A 187 2.38 18.73 -18.68
C SER A 187 2.31 20.18 -19.14
N PHE A 188 1.78 20.42 -20.34
CA PHE A 188 1.69 21.76 -20.92
C PHE A 188 0.65 22.66 -20.21
N ASP A 189 -0.40 22.04 -19.67
CA ASP A 189 -1.54 22.66 -18.99
C ASP A 189 -1.39 22.68 -17.45
N ALA A 190 -0.22 22.33 -16.93
CA ALA A 190 0.03 22.22 -15.50
C ALA A 190 -0.21 23.53 -14.75
N ASN A 191 -1.08 23.50 -13.74
CA ASN A 191 -1.28 24.63 -12.86
C ASN A 191 -0.10 24.73 -11.86
N LEU A 192 0.73 25.75 -12.03
CA LEU A 192 1.95 25.93 -11.23
C LEU A 192 1.68 26.11 -9.72
N ILE A 193 0.49 26.62 -9.34
CA ILE A 193 0.12 26.78 -7.93
C ILE A 193 -0.17 25.42 -7.31
N LEU A 194 -0.91 24.55 -8.02
CA LEU A 194 -1.16 23.17 -7.59
C LEU A 194 0.15 22.39 -7.49
N LEU A 195 1.01 22.49 -8.51
CA LEU A 195 2.30 21.80 -8.54
C LEU A 195 3.20 22.20 -7.37
N GLU A 196 3.32 23.51 -7.09
CA GLU A 196 4.15 23.99 -5.97
C GLU A 196 3.57 23.55 -4.62
N LEU A 197 2.23 23.59 -4.46
CA LEU A 197 1.57 23.09 -3.26
C LEU A 197 1.83 21.58 -3.07
N ALA A 198 1.68 20.79 -4.14
CA ALA A 198 1.88 19.34 -4.11
C ALA A 198 3.31 18.96 -3.71
N LYS A 199 4.32 19.59 -4.32
CA LYS A 199 5.73 19.37 -3.97
C LYS A 199 6.01 19.73 -2.51
N LEU A 200 5.51 20.87 -2.06
CA LEU A 200 5.76 21.36 -0.71
C LEU A 200 5.06 20.50 0.34
N ASP A 201 3.79 20.14 0.12
CA ASP A 201 3.04 19.28 1.02
C ASP A 201 3.66 17.88 1.09
N PHE A 202 4.04 17.30 -0.06
CA PHE A 202 4.75 16.02 -0.12
C PHE A 202 6.02 16.03 0.74
N ASN A 203 6.84 17.08 0.64
CA ASN A 203 8.08 17.21 1.38
C ASN A 203 7.87 17.40 2.90
N ILE A 204 6.85 18.17 3.30
CA ILE A 204 6.46 18.35 4.71
C ILE A 204 6.03 16.99 5.30
N VAL A 205 5.22 16.24 4.56
CA VAL A 205 4.75 14.92 4.98
C VAL A 205 5.90 13.91 5.03
N GLN A 206 6.79 13.88 4.02
CA GLN A 206 8.01 13.07 4.02
C GLN A 206 8.88 13.33 5.25
N ALA A 207 9.01 14.59 5.68
CA ALA A 207 9.76 14.93 6.88
C ALA A 207 9.19 14.29 8.16
N LYS A 208 7.86 14.17 8.25
CA LYS A 208 7.18 13.47 9.36
C LYS A 208 7.48 11.98 9.32
N TYR A 209 7.39 11.36 8.14
CA TYR A 209 7.72 9.95 7.98
C TYR A 209 9.16 9.64 8.39
N GLN A 210 10.12 10.51 8.01
CA GLN A 210 11.52 10.38 8.44
C GLN A 210 11.67 10.42 9.97
N ASP A 211 10.92 11.27 10.67
CA ASP A 211 10.96 11.30 12.14
C ASP A 211 10.34 10.03 12.75
N GLU A 212 9.24 9.55 12.17
CA GLU A 212 8.55 8.34 12.62
C GLU A 212 9.42 7.09 12.44
N ILE A 213 10.06 6.88 11.28
CA ILE A 213 10.93 5.72 11.05
C ILE A 213 12.16 5.75 11.98
N LYS A 214 12.67 6.94 12.34
CA LYS A 214 13.73 7.07 13.35
C LYS A 214 13.27 6.64 14.73
N GLN A 215 12.05 7.00 15.12
CA GLN A 215 11.45 6.52 16.37
C GLN A 215 11.32 4.99 16.33
N MET A 216 10.92 4.43 15.19
CA MET A 216 10.80 2.98 15.00
C MET A 216 12.13 2.26 15.01
N SER A 217 13.22 2.82 14.47
CA SER A 217 14.53 2.15 14.53
C SER A 217 15.12 2.18 15.94
N ARG A 218 14.92 3.26 16.71
CA ARG A 218 15.26 3.29 18.15
C ARG A 218 14.50 2.23 18.93
N TRP A 219 13.17 2.20 18.78
CA TRP A 219 12.33 1.16 19.40
C TRP A 219 12.83 -0.24 19.04
N TYR A 220 13.08 -0.50 17.75
CA TYR A 220 13.47 -1.82 17.29
C TYR A 220 14.80 -2.28 17.89
N LYS A 221 15.78 -1.37 17.98
CA LYS A 221 17.05 -1.62 18.66
C LYS A 221 16.87 -1.91 20.15
N GLU A 222 16.03 -1.13 20.84
CA GLU A 222 15.75 -1.29 22.27
C GLU A 222 15.09 -2.63 22.62
N THR A 223 14.34 -3.23 21.70
CA THR A 223 13.77 -4.58 21.93
C THR A 223 14.82 -5.69 22.00
N GLY A 224 16.01 -5.49 21.40
CA GLY A 224 17.03 -6.53 21.24
C GLY A 224 16.64 -7.67 20.28
N LEU A 225 15.48 -7.59 19.60
CA LEU A 225 15.05 -8.58 18.61
C LEU A 225 16.08 -8.78 17.48
N PRO A 226 16.68 -7.72 16.88
CA PRO A 226 17.68 -7.88 15.81
C PRO A 226 18.89 -8.72 16.22
N GLU A 227 19.33 -8.58 17.47
CA GLU A 227 20.54 -9.23 17.95
C GLU A 227 20.28 -10.66 18.42
N LYS A 228 19.10 -10.89 19.03
CA LYS A 228 18.71 -12.17 19.64
C LYS A 228 18.04 -13.14 18.66
N LEU A 229 17.38 -12.63 17.62
CA LEU A 229 16.61 -13.43 16.66
C LEU A 229 17.20 -13.37 15.25
N ARG A 230 18.52 -13.55 15.13
CA ARG A 230 19.29 -13.41 13.87
C ARG A 230 18.88 -14.36 12.74
N PHE A 231 18.05 -15.36 13.03
CA PHE A 231 17.51 -16.28 12.04
C PHE A 231 16.34 -15.67 11.25
N ALA A 232 15.69 -14.64 11.78
CA ALA A 232 14.53 -14.00 11.21
C ALA A 232 14.90 -12.82 10.29
N ARG A 233 13.94 -12.42 9.46
CA ARG A 233 14.00 -11.23 8.60
C ARG A 233 13.92 -9.97 9.46
N HIS A 234 14.91 -9.10 9.31
CA HIS A 234 14.96 -7.79 9.96
C HIS A 234 14.68 -6.70 8.91
N ARG A 235 13.38 -6.43 8.65
CA ARG A 235 12.87 -5.61 7.54
C ARG A 235 12.11 -4.37 8.02
N LEU A 236 12.69 -3.64 8.98
CA LEU A 236 11.99 -2.52 9.65
C LEU A 236 11.51 -1.44 8.67
N ALA A 237 12.32 -1.07 7.69
CA ALA A 237 11.97 -0.03 6.74
C ALA A 237 10.83 -0.49 5.82
N GLU A 238 10.86 -1.75 5.38
CA GLU A 238 9.82 -2.38 4.60
C GLU A 238 8.51 -2.49 5.41
N CYS A 239 8.57 -2.91 6.68
CA CYS A 239 7.41 -2.87 7.60
C CYS A 239 6.82 -1.46 7.74
N PHE A 240 7.68 -0.44 7.80
CA PHE A 240 7.25 0.96 7.84
C PHE A 240 6.60 1.42 6.53
N LEU A 241 7.10 0.96 5.37
CA LEU A 241 6.46 1.21 4.07
C LEU A 241 5.06 0.61 3.99
N TRP A 242 4.87 -0.61 4.51
CA TRP A 242 3.54 -1.21 4.59
C TRP A 242 2.61 -0.38 5.47
N ALA A 243 3.07 0.05 6.66
CA ALA A 243 2.30 0.92 7.53
C ALA A 243 1.91 2.25 6.85
N LEU A 244 2.80 2.83 6.02
CA LEU A 244 2.52 4.01 5.20
C LEU A 244 1.42 3.74 4.16
N GLY A 245 1.40 2.57 3.54
CA GLY A 245 0.36 2.18 2.59
C GLY A 245 -1.03 2.14 3.22
N PHE A 246 -1.14 1.67 4.47
CA PHE A 246 -2.41 1.62 5.20
C PHE A 246 -2.86 2.98 5.73
N THR A 247 -1.92 3.85 6.08
CA THR A 247 -2.20 5.11 6.78
C THR A 247 -1.30 6.23 6.27
N PRO A 248 -1.46 6.67 5.01
CA PRO A 248 -0.59 7.70 4.43
C PRO A 248 -0.81 9.08 5.06
N GLU A 249 -1.97 9.37 5.62
CA GLU A 249 -2.34 10.71 6.08
C GLU A 249 -1.47 11.18 7.26
N PRO A 250 -0.96 12.42 7.23
CA PRO A 250 0.07 12.86 8.18
C PRO A 250 -0.37 12.86 9.65
N HIS A 251 -1.67 12.86 9.94
CA HIS A 251 -2.20 12.84 11.31
C HIS A 251 -2.22 11.43 11.92
N PHE A 252 -2.05 10.36 11.13
CA PHE A 252 -2.02 8.97 11.60
C PHE A 252 -0.62 8.47 12.01
N GLY A 253 0.28 9.36 12.45
CA GLY A 253 1.64 8.99 12.84
C GLY A 253 1.72 7.98 13.99
N TYR A 254 0.76 7.99 14.92
CA TYR A 254 0.65 6.95 15.95
C TYR A 254 0.30 5.58 15.33
N ALA A 255 -0.70 5.53 14.45
CA ALA A 255 -1.12 4.31 13.76
C ALA A 255 0.03 3.70 12.96
N ARG A 256 0.76 4.50 12.18
CA ARG A 256 1.93 4.03 11.41
C ARG A 256 2.99 3.39 12.30
N LYS A 257 3.29 4.01 13.44
CA LYS A 257 4.26 3.46 14.40
C LYS A 257 3.79 2.12 14.97
N ILE A 258 2.55 2.02 15.43
CA ILE A 258 2.02 0.76 15.96
C ILE A 258 1.99 -0.32 14.86
N LEU A 259 1.45 -0.02 13.68
CA LEU A 259 1.41 -0.96 12.55
C LEU A 259 2.81 -1.43 12.15
N THR A 260 3.83 -0.57 12.21
CA THR A 260 5.23 -0.96 11.97
C THR A 260 5.70 -1.97 13.02
N LYS A 261 5.44 -1.73 14.30
CA LYS A 261 5.79 -2.67 15.39
C LYS A 261 5.10 -4.02 15.17
N ILE A 262 3.81 -4.00 14.82
CA ILE A 262 3.01 -5.20 14.57
C ILE A 262 3.53 -5.98 13.36
N ALA A 263 3.81 -5.30 12.25
CA ALA A 263 4.38 -5.92 11.05
C ALA A 263 5.74 -6.57 11.34
N VAL A 264 6.62 -5.93 12.11
CA VAL A 264 7.89 -6.52 12.55
C VAL A 264 7.68 -7.80 13.36
N LEU A 265 6.73 -7.79 14.31
CA LEU A 265 6.43 -8.95 15.14
C LEU A 265 5.82 -10.09 14.33
N ILE A 266 4.92 -9.78 13.39
CA ILE A 266 4.37 -10.74 12.42
C ILE A 266 5.49 -11.40 11.64
N THR A 267 6.38 -10.62 11.01
CA THR A 267 7.49 -11.16 10.22
C THR A 267 8.40 -12.09 11.02
N ILE A 268 8.72 -11.71 12.27
CA ILE A 268 9.55 -12.55 13.15
C ILE A 268 8.81 -13.84 13.55
N MET A 269 7.52 -13.74 13.87
CA MET A 269 6.71 -14.89 14.22
C MET A 269 6.58 -15.84 13.04
N ASP A 270 6.31 -15.33 11.84
CA ASP A 270 6.27 -16.10 10.60
C ASP A 270 7.55 -16.96 10.45
N ASP A 271 8.73 -16.33 10.55
CA ASP A 271 10.04 -17.01 10.50
C ASP A 271 10.28 -18.02 11.64
N ILE A 272 9.64 -17.82 12.80
CA ILE A 272 9.67 -18.81 13.88
C ILE A 272 8.87 -20.05 13.44
N TYR A 273 7.70 -19.89 12.84
CA TYR A 273 6.80 -21.00 12.50
C TYR A 273 7.21 -21.75 11.22
N ASP A 274 7.55 -21.04 10.14
CA ASP A 274 7.78 -21.66 8.82
C ASP A 274 9.23 -22.11 8.62
N VAL A 275 10.19 -21.53 9.33
CA VAL A 275 11.63 -21.82 9.22
C VAL A 275 12.21 -22.42 10.50
N TYR A 276 12.25 -21.66 11.60
CA TYR A 276 13.23 -21.93 12.67
C TYR A 276 12.75 -22.91 13.75
N GLY A 277 11.49 -22.80 14.16
CA GLY A 277 10.90 -23.58 15.25
C GLY A 277 10.75 -25.06 14.89
N THR A 278 10.85 -25.93 15.91
CA THR A 278 10.44 -27.34 15.75
C THR A 278 8.97 -27.48 16.14
N LEU A 279 8.27 -28.45 15.57
CA LEU A 279 6.83 -28.63 15.83
C LEU A 279 6.46 -28.66 17.33
N ASP A 280 7.22 -29.38 18.16
CA ASP A 280 7.02 -29.41 19.62
C ASP A 280 7.16 -28.04 20.30
N GLU A 281 8.08 -27.20 19.82
CA GLU A 281 8.27 -25.85 20.34
C GLU A 281 7.16 -24.91 19.86
N LEU A 282 6.76 -25.05 18.60
CA LEU A 282 5.66 -24.28 18.01
C LEU A 282 4.34 -24.58 18.73
N GLU A 283 4.09 -25.82 19.11
CA GLU A 283 2.91 -26.18 19.90
C GLU A 283 2.87 -25.41 21.24
N VAL A 284 3.98 -25.44 21.99
CA VAL A 284 4.07 -24.74 23.28
C VAL A 284 3.99 -23.23 23.10
N PHE A 285 4.57 -22.68 22.02
CA PHE A 285 4.51 -21.26 21.70
C PHE A 285 3.09 -20.81 21.37
N THR A 286 2.39 -21.54 20.51
CA THR A 286 0.97 -21.29 20.18
C THR A 286 0.12 -21.32 21.43
N GLN A 287 0.24 -22.36 22.27
CA GLN A 287 -0.53 -22.45 23.52
C GLN A 287 -0.23 -21.30 24.49
N THR A 288 1.01 -20.81 24.52
CA THR A 288 1.42 -19.67 25.37
C THR A 288 0.77 -18.37 24.89
N ILE A 289 0.75 -18.14 23.57
CA ILE A 289 0.07 -17.00 22.95
C ILE A 289 -1.43 -17.09 23.19
N GLU A 290 -2.07 -18.23 22.94
CA GLU A 290 -3.52 -18.41 23.15
C GLU A 290 -3.96 -18.11 24.58
N ARG A 291 -3.20 -18.61 25.56
CA ARG A 291 -3.46 -18.36 26.99
C ARG A 291 -3.11 -16.95 27.40
N TRP A 292 -2.22 -16.29 26.65
CA TRP A 292 -1.65 -14.98 26.96
C TRP A 292 -0.98 -14.94 28.34
N ASP A 293 -0.32 -16.05 28.70
CA ASP A 293 0.21 -16.29 30.05
C ASP A 293 1.70 -15.96 30.12
N ILE A 294 2.02 -14.79 30.67
CA ILE A 294 3.41 -14.36 30.90
C ILE A 294 4.17 -15.28 31.86
N ASN A 295 3.48 -16.02 32.73
CA ASN A 295 4.14 -16.95 33.65
C ASN A 295 4.58 -18.24 32.95
N ALA A 296 4.15 -18.49 31.72
CA ALA A 296 4.60 -19.63 30.92
C ALA A 296 5.94 -19.38 30.20
N LEU A 297 6.53 -18.18 30.32
CA LEU A 297 7.82 -17.83 29.69
C LEU A 297 8.92 -18.86 29.96
N ASP A 298 9.03 -19.38 31.19
CA ASP A 298 10.08 -20.34 31.56
C ASP A 298 9.98 -21.68 30.82
N ARG A 299 8.84 -21.97 30.19
CA ARG A 299 8.61 -23.18 29.39
C ARG A 299 9.04 -23.00 27.93
N LEU A 300 9.20 -21.77 27.48
CA LEU A 300 9.63 -21.47 26.11
C LEU A 300 11.15 -21.55 25.97
N PRO A 301 11.67 -21.91 24.78
CA PRO A 301 13.05 -21.62 24.42
C PRO A 301 13.37 -20.12 24.51
N GLU A 302 14.64 -19.77 24.78
CA GLU A 302 15.05 -18.37 24.99
C GLU A 302 14.61 -17.42 23.86
N TYR A 303 14.72 -17.85 22.60
CA TYR A 303 14.35 -17.05 21.44
C TYR A 303 12.82 -16.79 21.36
N MET A 304 11.99 -17.75 21.78
CA MET A 304 10.53 -17.56 21.85
C MET A 304 10.13 -16.67 23.02
N ARG A 305 10.89 -16.70 24.14
CA ARG A 305 10.63 -15.81 25.29
C ARG A 305 10.73 -14.35 24.89
N ILE A 306 11.81 -13.98 24.20
CA ILE A 306 12.02 -12.59 23.80
C ILE A 306 10.96 -12.14 22.78
N CYS A 307 10.60 -13.01 21.83
CA CYS A 307 9.54 -12.73 20.87
C CYS A 307 8.17 -12.55 21.55
N PHE A 308 7.79 -13.49 22.43
CA PHE A 308 6.52 -13.42 23.15
C PHE A 308 6.43 -12.18 24.04
N LEU A 309 7.50 -11.85 24.78
CA LEU A 309 7.50 -10.69 25.66
C LEU A 309 7.46 -9.37 24.88
N ALA A 310 8.12 -9.29 23.73
CA ALA A 310 8.01 -8.14 22.84
C ALA A 310 6.58 -7.96 22.31
N LEU A 311 5.94 -9.05 21.87
CA LEU A 311 4.54 -9.07 21.45
C LEU A 311 3.61 -8.63 22.59
N PHE A 312 3.74 -9.24 23.76
CA PHE A 312 2.93 -8.95 24.94
C PHE A 312 3.04 -7.48 25.35
N ASN A 313 4.26 -6.93 25.38
CA ASN A 313 4.48 -5.53 25.74
C ASN A 313 3.88 -4.57 24.70
N CYS A 314 4.06 -4.85 23.41
CA CYS A 314 3.51 -4.01 22.34
C CYS A 314 1.98 -3.98 22.36
N ALA A 315 1.33 -5.14 22.54
CA ALA A 315 -0.12 -5.23 22.64
C ALA A 315 -0.67 -4.52 23.89
N ASN A 316 0.01 -4.63 25.03
CA ASN A 316 -0.41 -3.95 26.26
C ASN A 316 -0.15 -2.44 26.21
N GLU A 317 0.91 -1.97 25.54
CA GLU A 317 1.14 -0.54 25.27
C GLU A 317 -0.05 0.05 24.52
N MET A 318 -0.45 -0.59 23.41
CA MET A 318 -1.60 -0.16 22.62
C MET A 318 -2.90 -0.20 23.43
N ALA A 319 -3.15 -1.29 24.16
CA ALA A 319 -4.36 -1.42 24.96
C ALA A 319 -4.42 -0.39 26.09
N TYR A 320 -3.28 -0.02 26.67
CA TYR A 320 -3.18 1.05 27.65
C TYR A 320 -3.51 2.40 27.03
N ASP A 321 -2.98 2.71 25.84
CA ASP A 321 -3.27 3.96 25.13
C ASP A 321 -4.77 4.09 24.80
N VAL A 322 -5.39 3.03 24.28
CA VAL A 322 -6.83 3.02 23.98
C VAL A 322 -7.68 3.14 25.26
N LEU A 323 -7.31 2.44 26.34
CA LEU A 323 -8.00 2.56 27.62
C LEU A 323 -7.88 3.97 28.21
N ARG A 324 -6.69 4.57 28.15
CA ARG A 324 -6.44 5.94 28.64
C ARG A 324 -7.27 6.96 27.87
N ASP A 325 -7.30 6.86 26.56
CA ASP A 325 -7.85 7.91 25.69
C ASP A 325 -9.35 7.73 25.41
N GLN A 326 -9.86 6.49 25.46
CA GLN A 326 -11.25 6.17 25.09
C GLN A 326 -12.04 5.42 26.17
N ASP A 327 -11.42 5.10 27.33
CA ASP A 327 -12.02 4.26 28.40
C ASP A 327 -12.53 2.90 27.88
N PHE A 328 -11.85 2.35 26.86
CA PHE A 328 -12.23 1.08 26.22
C PHE A 328 -11.08 0.06 26.31
N ASN A 329 -11.37 -1.15 26.81
CA ASN A 329 -10.37 -2.20 26.97
C ASN A 329 -10.37 -3.17 25.78
N ILE A 330 -9.28 -3.19 25.02
CA ILE A 330 -9.08 -4.06 23.84
C ILE A 330 -8.19 -5.28 24.07
N ILE A 331 -7.70 -5.53 25.30
CA ILE A 331 -6.75 -6.63 25.58
C ILE A 331 -7.29 -7.99 25.11
N SER A 332 -8.57 -8.26 25.36
CA SER A 332 -9.21 -9.51 24.94
C SER A 332 -9.26 -9.66 23.42
N ASN A 333 -9.48 -8.55 22.69
CA ASN A 333 -9.55 -8.53 21.23
C ASN A 333 -8.15 -8.78 20.65
N LEU A 334 -7.13 -8.09 21.16
CA LEU A 334 -5.73 -8.30 20.74
C LEU A 334 -5.30 -9.75 20.99
N ARG A 335 -5.57 -10.30 22.18
CA ARG A 335 -5.28 -11.71 22.48
C ARG A 335 -5.94 -12.65 21.47
N LYS A 336 -7.22 -12.44 21.13
CA LYS A 336 -7.95 -13.27 20.17
C LYS A 336 -7.28 -13.25 18.80
N LEU A 337 -6.93 -12.07 18.29
CA LEU A 337 -6.30 -11.88 16.98
C LEU A 337 -4.96 -12.61 16.88
N TRP A 338 -4.08 -12.42 17.86
CA TRP A 338 -2.77 -13.07 17.89
C TRP A 338 -2.86 -14.58 18.11
N ALA A 339 -3.83 -15.04 18.90
CA ALA A 339 -4.13 -16.46 19.06
C ALA A 339 -4.55 -17.10 17.72
N GLU A 340 -5.46 -16.47 16.98
CA GLU A 340 -5.93 -16.94 15.68
C GLU A 340 -4.80 -16.98 14.64
N LEU A 341 -3.96 -15.94 14.57
CA LEU A 341 -2.77 -15.93 13.71
C LEU A 341 -1.81 -17.07 14.07
N SER A 342 -1.49 -17.24 15.35
CA SER A 342 -0.57 -18.30 15.82
C SER A 342 -1.10 -19.72 15.53
N ARG A 343 -2.43 -19.92 15.59
CA ARG A 343 -3.06 -21.20 15.20
C ARG A 343 -2.94 -21.46 13.71
N ALA A 344 -3.16 -20.45 12.87
CA ALA A 344 -3.04 -20.58 11.43
C ALA A 344 -1.59 -20.93 11.04
N TYR A 345 -0.60 -20.24 11.61
CA TYR A 345 0.81 -20.59 11.42
C TYR A 345 1.15 -21.99 11.92
N TYR A 346 0.64 -22.38 13.08
CA TYR A 346 0.86 -23.74 13.59
C TYR A 346 0.27 -24.81 12.66
N LEU A 347 -0.94 -24.58 12.13
CA LEU A 347 -1.59 -25.49 11.19
C LEU A 347 -0.76 -25.65 9.91
N GLU A 348 -0.30 -24.55 9.31
CA GLU A 348 0.58 -24.60 8.13
C GLU A 348 1.90 -25.33 8.42
N ALA A 349 2.51 -25.09 9.60
CA ALA A 349 3.68 -25.83 10.03
C ALA A 349 3.41 -27.33 10.19
N THR A 350 2.23 -27.73 10.70
CA THR A 350 1.86 -29.15 10.77
C THR A 350 1.69 -29.77 9.39
N TRP A 351 1.12 -29.05 8.43
CA TRP A 351 1.00 -29.51 7.04
C TRP A 351 2.37 -29.74 6.42
N TYR A 352 3.26 -28.75 6.54
CA TYR A 352 4.64 -28.87 6.07
C TYR A 352 5.37 -30.08 6.69
N HIS A 353 5.33 -30.23 8.01
CA HIS A 353 6.06 -31.30 8.70
C HIS A 353 5.49 -32.70 8.45
N SER A 354 4.20 -32.82 8.17
CA SER A 354 3.56 -34.10 7.82
C SER A 354 3.66 -34.44 6.34
N GLY A 355 4.10 -33.50 5.50
CA GLY A 355 4.03 -33.62 4.04
C GLY A 355 2.59 -33.61 3.50
N TYR A 356 1.66 -33.06 4.28
CA TYR A 356 0.27 -32.93 3.88
C TYR A 356 0.13 -31.87 2.78
N PHE A 357 -0.73 -32.15 1.81
CA PHE A 357 -0.97 -31.30 0.68
C PHE A 357 -2.45 -30.88 0.69
N PRO A 358 -2.79 -29.67 1.17
CA PRO A 358 -4.17 -29.22 1.29
C PRO A 358 -4.80 -28.97 -0.09
N SER A 359 -6.14 -29.02 -0.16
CA SER A 359 -6.86 -28.52 -1.33
C SER A 359 -6.73 -26.99 -1.44
N THR A 360 -7.04 -26.41 -2.61
CA THR A 360 -6.98 -24.95 -2.78
C THR A 360 -7.90 -24.24 -1.80
N GLU A 361 -9.12 -24.75 -1.60
CA GLU A 361 -10.09 -24.20 -0.67
C GLU A 361 -9.64 -24.33 0.80
N GLU A 362 -9.12 -25.48 1.20
CA GLU A 362 -8.64 -25.71 2.56
C GLU A 362 -7.45 -24.80 2.90
N TYR A 363 -6.50 -24.68 1.97
CA TYR A 363 -5.39 -23.75 2.08
C TYR A 363 -5.90 -22.31 2.23
N LEU A 364 -6.71 -21.82 1.27
CA LEU A 364 -7.16 -20.44 1.27
C LEU A 364 -7.95 -20.07 2.53
N ASN A 365 -8.77 -20.99 3.07
CA ASN A 365 -9.52 -20.79 4.32
C ASN A 365 -8.63 -20.59 5.56
N THR A 366 -7.38 -21.05 5.51
CA THR A 366 -6.37 -20.81 6.55
C THR A 366 -5.48 -19.61 6.17
N ALA A 367 -5.14 -19.50 4.89
CA ALA A 367 -4.10 -18.62 4.39
C ALA A 367 -4.46 -17.12 4.46
N TRP A 368 -5.74 -16.77 4.37
CA TRP A 368 -6.20 -15.38 4.59
C TRP A 368 -6.04 -14.92 6.04
N VAL A 369 -5.93 -15.85 7.00
CA VAL A 369 -5.59 -15.55 8.40
C VAL A 369 -4.07 -15.56 8.59
N SER A 370 -3.37 -16.57 8.05
CA SER A 370 -1.91 -16.71 8.21
C SER A 370 -1.12 -15.57 7.56
N ILE A 371 -1.68 -14.91 6.53
CA ILE A 371 -1.08 -13.70 5.95
C ILE A 371 -1.15 -12.47 6.89
N SER A 372 -1.75 -12.61 8.07
CA SER A 372 -1.90 -11.57 9.10
C SER A 372 -2.79 -10.39 8.74
N GLY A 373 -3.48 -10.42 7.60
CA GLY A 373 -4.40 -9.37 7.15
C GLY A 373 -5.41 -8.93 8.23
N PRO A 374 -6.11 -9.85 8.93
CA PRO A 374 -7.02 -9.49 10.01
C PRO A 374 -6.30 -8.81 11.19
N VAL A 375 -5.09 -9.24 11.53
CA VAL A 375 -4.30 -8.63 12.61
C VAL A 375 -3.98 -7.18 12.25
N LEU A 376 -3.48 -6.90 11.05
CA LEU A 376 -3.15 -5.55 10.60
C LEU A 376 -4.38 -4.64 10.56
N LEU A 377 -5.48 -5.11 9.97
CA LEU A 377 -6.72 -4.33 9.83
C LEU A 377 -7.35 -3.97 11.18
N PHE A 378 -7.38 -4.90 12.14
CA PHE A 378 -7.89 -4.60 13.47
C PHE A 378 -6.99 -3.64 14.25
N HIS A 379 -5.67 -3.77 14.14
CA HIS A 379 -4.76 -2.80 14.76
C HIS A 379 -4.92 -1.40 14.13
N ALA A 380 -5.12 -1.32 12.82
CA ALA A 380 -5.45 -0.05 12.16
C ALA A 380 -6.76 0.54 12.69
N TYR A 381 -7.83 -0.27 12.79
CA TYR A 381 -9.11 0.14 13.37
C TYR A 381 -8.95 0.70 14.79
N PHE A 382 -8.23 0.01 15.68
CA PHE A 382 -8.01 0.48 17.05
C PHE A 382 -7.16 1.75 17.15
N CYS A 383 -6.30 2.02 16.16
CA CYS A 383 -5.50 3.24 16.11
C CYS A 383 -6.26 4.45 15.52
N ILE A 384 -7.18 4.22 14.59
CA ILE A 384 -7.82 5.28 13.78
C ILE A 384 -9.21 5.61 14.33
N THR A 385 -9.97 4.62 14.77
CA THR A 385 -11.34 4.80 15.21
C THR A 385 -11.39 5.39 16.61
N ASN A 386 -12.07 6.54 16.73
CA ASN A 386 -12.35 7.17 18.00
C ASN A 386 -13.69 7.93 17.92
N PRO A 387 -14.72 7.54 18.71
CA PRO A 387 -14.71 6.47 19.72
C PRO A 387 -14.92 5.06 19.12
N ILE A 388 -14.31 4.05 19.73
CA ILE A 388 -14.59 2.63 19.41
C ILE A 388 -16.00 2.26 19.86
N ASN A 389 -16.81 1.72 18.94
CA ASN A 389 -18.13 1.21 19.23
C ASN A 389 -18.11 -0.32 19.42
N LYS A 390 -18.62 -0.80 20.57
CA LYS A 390 -18.65 -2.23 20.89
C LYS A 390 -19.46 -3.07 19.89
N GLY A 391 -20.59 -2.56 19.41
CA GLY A 391 -21.48 -3.28 18.47
C GLY A 391 -20.86 -3.40 17.07
N GLU A 392 -20.19 -2.33 16.61
CA GLU A 392 -19.42 -2.36 15.37
C GLU A 392 -18.23 -3.31 15.47
N LEU A 393 -17.46 -3.24 16.57
CA LEU A 393 -16.35 -4.14 16.82
C LEU A 393 -16.78 -5.62 16.83
N GLN A 394 -17.88 -5.95 17.52
CA GLN A 394 -18.45 -7.30 17.51
C GLN A 394 -18.90 -7.76 16.11
N SER A 395 -19.26 -6.83 15.23
CA SER A 395 -19.63 -7.12 13.85
C SER A 395 -18.39 -7.35 13.00
N LEU A 396 -17.33 -6.56 13.18
CA LEU A 396 -16.02 -6.77 12.56
C LEU A 396 -15.39 -8.09 13.00
N GLU A 397 -15.55 -8.50 14.25
CA GLU A 397 -15.03 -9.76 14.81
C GLU A 397 -15.64 -11.04 14.19
N LYS A 398 -16.67 -10.89 13.36
CA LYS A 398 -17.24 -11.96 12.53
C LYS A 398 -16.53 -12.08 11.17
N TYR A 399 -15.52 -11.26 10.92
CA TYR A 399 -14.75 -11.18 9.69
C TYR A 399 -15.64 -10.97 8.44
N PRO A 400 -16.43 -9.89 8.38
CA PRO A 400 -17.19 -9.55 7.19
C PRO A 400 -16.25 -9.26 6.01
N GLY A 401 -16.81 -9.11 4.80
CA GLY A 401 -16.04 -8.93 3.55
C GLY A 401 -14.94 -7.86 3.62
N ILE A 402 -15.13 -6.78 4.39
CA ILE A 402 -14.12 -5.71 4.57
C ILE A 402 -12.86 -6.18 5.33
N ILE A 403 -12.91 -7.30 6.05
CA ILE A 403 -11.72 -7.93 6.64
C ILE A 403 -11.26 -9.10 5.79
N HIS A 404 -12.20 -9.96 5.36
CA HIS A 404 -11.89 -11.17 4.62
C HIS A 404 -11.26 -10.88 3.25
N TRP A 405 -11.88 -10.02 2.43
CA TRP A 405 -11.44 -9.81 1.05
C TRP A 405 -10.10 -9.08 0.93
N PRO A 406 -9.82 -8.00 1.68
CA PRO A 406 -8.49 -7.41 1.64
C PRO A 406 -7.40 -8.37 2.13
N SER A 407 -7.70 -9.23 3.11
CA SER A 407 -6.77 -10.26 3.56
C SER A 407 -6.56 -11.35 2.50
N MET A 408 -7.61 -11.72 1.77
CA MET A 408 -7.52 -12.67 0.66
C MET A 408 -6.72 -12.11 -0.51
N VAL A 409 -6.94 -10.84 -0.87
CA VAL A 409 -6.13 -10.13 -1.86
C VAL A 409 -4.67 -10.13 -1.41
N LEU A 410 -4.38 -9.74 -0.17
CA LEU A 410 -3.02 -9.76 0.36
C LEU A 410 -2.37 -11.16 0.29
N ARG A 411 -3.12 -12.23 0.59
CA ARG A 411 -2.63 -13.62 0.48
C ARG A 411 -2.32 -14.01 -0.96
N LEU A 412 -3.26 -13.82 -1.88
CA LEU A 412 -3.08 -14.24 -3.27
C LEU A 412 -1.93 -13.48 -3.95
N THR A 413 -1.79 -12.19 -3.62
CA THR A 413 -0.70 -11.33 -4.08
C THR A 413 0.65 -11.72 -3.53
N ASP A 414 0.71 -12.06 -2.24
CA ASP A 414 1.89 -12.62 -1.58
C ASP A 414 2.32 -13.92 -2.25
N ASP A 415 1.43 -14.91 -2.31
CA ASP A 415 1.71 -16.23 -2.90
C ASP A 415 2.26 -16.12 -4.33
N LEU A 416 1.68 -15.24 -5.15
CA LEU A 416 2.12 -15.01 -6.53
C LEU A 416 3.56 -14.50 -6.59
N GLY A 417 3.94 -13.63 -5.64
CA GLY A 417 5.25 -12.99 -5.55
C GLY A 417 6.31 -13.84 -4.83
N THR A 418 5.93 -14.71 -3.91
CA THR A 418 6.86 -15.41 -3.00
C THR A 418 7.06 -16.88 -3.33
N THR A 419 6.17 -17.50 -4.10
CA THR A 419 6.18 -18.94 -4.46
C THR A 419 7.58 -19.50 -4.74
N SER A 420 8.38 -18.83 -5.59
CA SER A 420 9.71 -19.32 -5.96
C SER A 420 10.73 -19.29 -4.82
N GLY A 421 10.63 -18.29 -3.93
CA GLY A 421 11.45 -18.19 -2.72
C GLY A 421 11.07 -19.24 -1.70
N GLU A 422 9.77 -19.41 -1.47
CA GLU A 422 9.21 -20.31 -0.48
C GLU A 422 9.48 -21.79 -0.79
N ILE A 423 9.33 -22.20 -2.05
CA ILE A 423 9.72 -23.54 -2.50
C ILE A 423 11.21 -23.83 -2.18
N ARG A 424 12.10 -22.84 -2.34
CA ARG A 424 13.54 -23.02 -2.10
C ARG A 424 13.90 -23.15 -0.63
N LYS A 425 13.23 -22.40 0.27
CA LYS A 425 13.44 -22.50 1.73
C LYS A 425 12.75 -23.73 2.35
N GLY A 426 11.77 -24.31 1.65
CA GLY A 426 10.98 -25.44 2.09
C GLY A 426 9.87 -24.96 3.01
N ASP A 427 8.69 -24.79 2.43
CA ASP A 427 7.49 -24.28 3.08
C ASP A 427 6.26 -25.07 2.59
N VAL A 428 5.08 -24.82 3.18
CA VAL A 428 3.80 -25.40 2.77
C VAL A 428 3.48 -25.05 1.30
N PRO A 429 2.80 -25.93 0.54
CA PRO A 429 2.23 -25.56 -0.76
C PRO A 429 1.34 -24.32 -0.62
N LYS A 430 1.55 -23.33 -1.50
CA LYS A 430 0.76 -22.09 -1.56
C LYS A 430 -0.38 -22.25 -2.57
N SER A 431 -1.19 -21.21 -2.76
CA SER A 431 -2.37 -21.26 -3.63
C SER A 431 -2.09 -21.80 -5.03
N ILE A 432 -1.00 -21.38 -5.67
CA ILE A 432 -0.61 -21.84 -7.02
C ILE A 432 -0.33 -23.35 -7.03
N GLN A 433 0.46 -23.85 -6.09
CA GLN A 433 0.80 -25.28 -5.99
C GLN A 433 -0.43 -26.11 -5.63
N CYS A 434 -1.26 -25.62 -4.70
CA CYS A 434 -2.54 -26.23 -4.34
C CYS A 434 -3.43 -26.42 -5.56
N TYR A 435 -3.62 -25.35 -6.33
CA TYR A 435 -4.46 -25.36 -7.51
C TYR A 435 -3.93 -26.27 -8.63
N MET A 436 -2.61 -26.22 -8.89
CA MET A 436 -1.96 -27.11 -9.88
C MET A 436 -2.13 -28.58 -9.52
N HIS A 437 -1.97 -28.94 -8.24
CA HIS A 437 -2.11 -30.32 -7.78
C HIS A 437 -3.56 -30.80 -7.88
N GLU A 438 -4.53 -29.94 -7.56
CA GLU A 438 -5.95 -30.28 -7.60
C GLU A 438 -6.50 -30.43 -9.02
N THR A 439 -6.07 -29.57 -9.95
CA THR A 439 -6.62 -29.51 -11.31
C THR A 439 -5.74 -30.13 -12.39
N GLY A 440 -4.45 -30.34 -12.12
CA GLY A 440 -3.45 -30.77 -13.10
C GLY A 440 -3.08 -29.71 -14.13
N CYS A 441 -3.44 -28.44 -13.92
CA CYS A 441 -3.12 -27.35 -14.85
C CYS A 441 -1.64 -26.93 -14.79
N SER A 442 -1.22 -26.10 -15.75
CA SER A 442 0.13 -25.54 -15.77
C SER A 442 0.28 -24.41 -14.73
N GLU A 443 1.52 -24.11 -14.31
CA GLU A 443 1.78 -22.96 -13.42
C GLU A 443 1.32 -21.64 -14.05
N GLU A 444 1.45 -21.50 -15.38
CA GLU A 444 1.00 -20.32 -16.09
C GLU A 444 -0.52 -20.14 -16.00
N ASP A 445 -1.28 -21.23 -16.10
CA ASP A 445 -2.74 -21.21 -15.99
C ASP A 445 -3.21 -20.98 -14.54
N ALA A 446 -2.50 -21.57 -13.56
CA ALA A 446 -2.74 -21.31 -12.14
C ALA A 446 -2.45 -19.84 -11.75
N ARG A 447 -1.37 -19.25 -12.29
CA ARG A 447 -1.01 -17.84 -12.08
C ARG A 447 -2.02 -16.87 -12.69
N LYS A 448 -2.64 -17.22 -13.83
CA LYS A 448 -3.72 -16.41 -14.44
C LYS A 448 -4.95 -16.33 -13.54
N ILE A 449 -5.20 -17.36 -12.73
CA ILE A 449 -6.32 -17.40 -11.76
C ILE A 449 -5.99 -16.63 -10.48
N ALA A 450 -4.72 -16.61 -10.06
CA ALA A 450 -4.24 -15.82 -8.92
C ALA A 450 -4.10 -14.31 -9.21
N LEU A 451 -4.47 -13.85 -10.42
CA LEU A 451 -4.23 -12.48 -10.84
C LEU A 451 -5.32 -11.52 -10.33
N CYS A 452 -5.02 -10.83 -9.23
CA CYS A 452 -5.26 -9.40 -9.03
C CYS A 452 -4.25 -8.86 -8.00
N MET A 453 -3.54 -7.78 -8.38
CA MET A 453 -2.74 -6.87 -7.54
C MET A 453 -1.35 -7.28 -7.02
N TYR A 454 -0.45 -7.89 -7.79
CA TYR A 454 0.99 -7.74 -7.47
C TYR A 454 1.91 -8.13 -8.60
N GLN A 455 2.80 -7.21 -8.99
CA GLN A 455 3.70 -7.43 -10.12
C GLN A 455 5.19 -7.45 -9.69
N PHE A 456 5.54 -7.09 -8.44
CA PHE A 456 6.95 -6.81 -8.05
C PHE A 456 7.48 -7.35 -6.71
N GLY A 457 7.02 -8.53 -6.24
CA GLY A 457 7.63 -9.26 -5.11
C GLY A 457 7.51 -8.57 -3.75
N ASP A 458 7.34 -9.33 -2.66
CA ASP A 458 6.86 -8.83 -1.36
C ASP A 458 7.86 -7.89 -0.62
N GLY A 459 9.12 -7.90 -1.06
CA GLY A 459 10.24 -7.19 -0.42
C GLY A 459 10.76 -7.83 0.86
N PHE A 460 10.14 -8.90 1.37
CA PHE A 460 10.55 -9.57 2.61
C PHE A 460 11.52 -10.73 2.35
N GLY A 461 11.31 -11.52 1.29
CA GLY A 461 12.13 -12.70 0.98
C GLY A 461 13.53 -12.38 0.44
N ILE A 462 13.66 -11.36 -0.41
CA ILE A 462 14.92 -10.83 -0.95
C ILE A 462 14.78 -9.29 -0.95
N PRO A 463 15.79 -8.49 -0.52
CA PRO A 463 15.74 -7.04 -0.61
C PRO A 463 15.52 -6.61 -2.07
N HIS A 464 14.28 -6.33 -2.45
CA HIS A 464 13.93 -6.10 -3.84
C HIS A 464 14.28 -4.68 -4.28
N HIS A 465 14.78 -4.54 -5.52
CA HIS A 465 15.20 -3.25 -6.09
C HIS A 465 14.05 -2.23 -6.10
N GLU A 466 12.81 -2.69 -6.30
CA GLU A 466 11.64 -1.83 -6.38
C GLU A 466 11.15 -1.35 -5.02
N THR A 467 11.14 -2.21 -3.99
CA THR A 467 10.86 -1.81 -2.60
C THR A 467 11.90 -0.80 -2.11
N LYS A 468 13.18 -1.03 -2.44
CA LYS A 468 14.24 -0.05 -2.19
C LYS A 468 13.96 1.27 -2.89
N LYS A 469 13.59 1.25 -4.18
CA LYS A 469 13.25 2.45 -4.95
C LYS A 469 12.07 3.19 -4.34
N ASN A 470 11.02 2.50 -3.91
CA ASN A 470 9.87 3.08 -3.21
C ASN A 470 10.25 3.72 -1.88
N LEU A 471 11.06 3.03 -1.06
CA LEU A 471 11.56 3.57 0.20
C LEU A 471 12.42 4.81 -0.02
N VAL A 472 13.39 4.76 -0.96
CA VAL A 472 14.21 5.92 -1.32
C VAL A 472 13.34 7.06 -1.84
N SER A 473 12.36 6.73 -2.68
CA SER A 473 11.42 7.67 -3.27
C SER A 473 10.61 8.39 -2.18
N LEU A 474 9.90 7.65 -1.33
CA LEU A 474 9.04 8.24 -0.30
C LEU A 474 9.79 8.89 0.84
N MET A 475 10.96 8.35 1.22
CA MET A 475 11.65 8.75 2.45
C MET A 475 12.84 9.66 2.23
N LEU A 476 13.52 9.61 1.08
CA LEU A 476 14.85 10.25 0.91
C LEU A 476 14.92 11.31 -0.18
N SER A 477 14.00 11.27 -1.14
CA SER A 477 14.07 12.12 -2.34
C SER A 477 12.99 13.20 -2.28
N PRO A 478 13.24 14.36 -1.66
CA PRO A 478 12.29 15.48 -1.68
C PRO A 478 12.23 16.12 -3.06
N PHE A 479 11.10 16.73 -3.39
CA PHE A 479 11.01 17.64 -4.53
C PHE A 479 11.78 18.94 -4.25
N LEU A 480 12.34 19.55 -5.29
CA LEU A 480 12.87 20.91 -5.18
C LEU A 480 11.71 21.90 -5.21
N CYS A 481 11.45 22.59 -4.10
CA CYS A 481 10.51 23.71 -4.04
C CYS A 481 11.25 25.03 -4.26
N HIS A 482 10.59 26.01 -4.87
CA HIS A 482 11.18 27.33 -5.06
C HIS A 482 11.30 28.04 -3.70
N LYS A 483 12.53 28.32 -3.26
CA LYS A 483 12.75 29.21 -2.11
C LYS A 483 12.33 30.63 -2.51
N SER A 484 11.33 31.15 -1.81
CA SER A 484 10.82 32.53 -1.82
C SER A 484 9.93 32.94 -3.00
N TRP A 485 8.64 33.11 -2.69
CA TRP A 485 7.80 34.15 -3.29
C TRP A 485 7.79 35.34 -2.33
N ASN A 486 8.88 36.11 -2.32
CA ASN A 486 8.90 37.42 -1.68
C ASN A 486 8.98 38.47 -2.79
N THR A 487 7.93 39.28 -2.88
CA THR A 487 7.70 40.46 -3.76
C THR A 487 6.98 40.22 -5.08
N ALA A 488 5.92 41.02 -5.27
CA ALA A 488 4.93 40.97 -6.35
C ALA A 488 5.44 41.54 -7.70
N THR A 489 6.65 41.18 -8.12
CA THR A 489 7.28 41.75 -9.34
C THR A 489 7.77 40.74 -10.38
N ASP A 490 7.73 39.43 -10.12
CA ASP A 490 8.35 38.44 -11.04
C ASP A 490 7.43 37.85 -12.11
N PHE A 491 6.18 38.32 -12.25
CA PHE A 491 5.25 37.82 -13.28
C PHE A 491 5.47 38.40 -14.69
N THR A 492 6.53 39.18 -14.95
CA THR A 492 6.69 39.90 -16.24
C THR A 492 8.01 39.70 -16.99
N SER A 493 8.86 38.75 -16.62
CA SER A 493 10.07 38.50 -17.43
C SER A 493 10.48 37.03 -17.49
N ARG A 494 10.00 36.31 -18.50
CA ARG A 494 10.66 35.12 -19.08
C ARG A 494 10.14 34.81 -20.50
N HIS A 495 10.32 35.77 -21.40
CA HIS A 495 10.69 35.48 -22.79
C HIS A 495 12.13 35.98 -22.96
N GLY A 496 13.08 35.05 -22.96
CA GLY A 496 14.49 35.38 -23.00
C GLY A 496 15.36 34.14 -22.91
N SER A 497 15.83 33.71 -24.07
CA SER A 497 16.76 32.62 -24.33
C SER A 497 18.10 32.75 -23.59
N THR A 498 18.68 31.62 -23.17
CA THR A 498 20.01 31.09 -23.59
C THR A 498 20.70 30.25 -22.49
N HIS A 499 21.19 29.08 -22.93
CA HIS A 499 22.42 28.36 -22.49
C HIS A 499 22.49 27.86 -21.03
N LYS A 500 22.95 26.64 -20.68
CA LYS A 500 23.73 25.56 -21.33
C LYS A 500 23.50 24.32 -20.46
N ALA A 501 23.17 23.17 -21.05
CA ALA A 501 23.16 21.87 -20.37
C ALA A 501 24.58 21.25 -20.41
N PRO A 502 25.04 20.56 -19.35
CA PRO A 502 26.15 19.61 -19.48
C PRO A 502 25.66 18.30 -20.10
N ASP A 503 26.39 17.90 -21.14
CA ASP A 503 26.31 16.65 -21.90
C ASP A 503 26.80 15.46 -21.05
N PHE A 504 25.96 14.43 -20.86
CA PHE A 504 26.40 13.09 -20.49
C PHE A 504 25.78 12.07 -21.47
N ARG A 505 26.59 11.63 -22.42
CA ARG A 505 26.30 10.59 -23.41
C ARG A 505 26.51 9.18 -22.85
N HIS A 506 25.49 8.34 -23.07
CA HIS A 506 25.53 6.89 -23.37
C HIS A 506 25.70 5.86 -22.19
N PRO A 507 25.26 4.59 -22.36
CA PRO A 507 24.08 4.06 -21.66
C PRO A 507 24.19 2.58 -21.23
N SER A 508 23.63 2.18 -20.09
CA SER A 508 23.39 0.74 -19.86
C SER A 508 22.54 0.48 -18.63
N LEU A 509 21.59 -0.45 -18.80
CA LEU A 509 20.72 -1.13 -17.79
C LEU A 509 19.52 -0.26 -17.39
N LYS A 510 18.39 -0.28 -18.10
CA LYS A 510 17.37 -1.35 -18.31
C LYS A 510 16.93 -2.07 -17.03
N PHE A 511 15.60 -2.07 -16.87
CA PHE A 511 14.73 -2.73 -15.88
C PHE A 511 14.48 -1.99 -14.57
N CYS A 512 13.27 -1.43 -14.48
CA CYS A 512 12.62 -1.01 -13.23
C CYS A 512 11.10 -0.85 -13.44
N CYS A 513 10.43 -1.94 -13.85
CA CYS A 513 9.22 -2.46 -13.23
C CYS A 513 8.47 -1.58 -12.19
N GLN A 514 7.21 -1.14 -12.41
CA GLN A 514 6.21 -0.90 -11.34
C GLN A 514 4.70 -0.78 -11.70
#